data_AF-M6HKY0-F1
#
_entry.id   AF-M6HKY0-F1
#
_cell.length_a   1.000
_cell.length_b   1.000
_cell.length_c   1.000
_cell.angle_alpha   90.00
_cell.angle_beta   90.00
_cell.angle_gamma   90.00
#
_symmetry.space_group_name_H-M   'P 1'
#
loop_
_entity.id
_entity.type
_entity.pdbx_description
1 polymer ?
#
loop_
_entity_poly.entity_id
_entity_poly.type
_entity_poly.pdbx_seq_one_letter_code
_entity_poly.pdbx_strand_id
1 'polypeptide(L)'
;MAEGIKYLGGSDKKAEDQFKSIGLNARDIAKEQLMKELLRFKEGIEEKNHHRIVSLSTPRVSQSIQRAYNIPSKYDAMDAWVKSFEKGKVWCDYDLLFKDKIVSYEIEPMEADQDVLSDGSANKRMSYRVYLRKEGQTGKLTLENSHVLVFEGHHLRNGVWVGFSIDAFVNHCPILSPEEEQYLKDFESSHPGQGEQ
;
A
#
# COMPACT_ATOMS: atom_id res chain seq x y z
N MET A 1 16.49 5.72 8.92
CA MET A 1 15.76 4.92 7.90
C MET A 1 16.80 4.22 7.05
N ALA A 2 16.45 3.08 6.46
CA ALA A 2 17.36 2.37 5.56
C ALA A 2 17.61 3.17 4.27
N GLU A 3 18.68 2.83 3.56
CA GLU A 3 19.05 3.48 2.31
C GLU A 3 17.93 3.37 1.26
N GLY A 4 17.64 4.50 0.60
CA GLY A 4 16.56 4.61 -0.38
C GLY A 4 15.16 4.74 0.24
N ILE A 5 14.97 4.63 1.56
CA ILE A 5 13.64 4.77 2.19
C ILE A 5 13.51 6.13 2.87
N LYS A 6 12.48 6.89 2.51
CA LYS A 6 12.20 8.25 3.00
C LYS A 6 10.80 8.31 3.61
N TYR A 7 10.64 9.10 4.65
CA TYR A 7 9.34 9.40 5.26
C TYR A 7 9.00 10.86 4.96
N LEU A 8 7.85 11.08 4.32
CA LEU A 8 7.35 12.38 3.88
C LEU A 8 6.46 13.01 4.97
N GLY A 9 7.03 13.31 6.14
CA GLY A 9 6.28 13.89 7.24
C GLY A 9 5.72 15.28 6.92
N GLY A 10 4.50 15.57 7.39
CA GLY A 10 3.80 16.85 7.21
C GLY A 10 3.21 17.10 5.82
N SER A 11 3.30 16.13 4.91
CA SER A 11 2.69 16.15 3.57
C SER A 11 1.17 16.04 3.64
N ASP A 12 0.65 15.15 4.49
CA ASP A 12 -0.76 14.99 4.82
C ASP A 12 -1.01 15.26 6.31
N LYS A 13 -1.29 16.52 6.65
CA LYS A 13 -1.57 16.93 8.03
C LYS A 13 -2.81 16.25 8.59
N LYS A 14 -3.83 16.02 7.74
CA LYS A 14 -5.08 15.39 8.16
C LYS A 14 -4.82 13.96 8.59
N ALA A 15 -4.06 13.21 7.80
CA ALA A 15 -3.65 11.85 8.15
C ALA A 15 -2.84 11.84 9.45
N GLU A 16 -1.81 12.69 9.57
CA GLU A 16 -1.01 12.73 10.81
C GLU A 16 -1.83 13.07 12.06
N ASP A 17 -2.83 13.94 11.94
CA ASP A 17 -3.72 14.27 13.03
C ASP A 17 -4.67 13.12 13.39
N GLN A 18 -5.10 12.32 12.40
CA GLN A 18 -5.82 11.06 12.65
C GLN A 18 -4.96 10.08 13.47
N PHE A 19 -3.70 9.84 13.07
CA PHE A 19 -2.78 9.00 13.84
C PHE A 19 -2.63 9.50 15.28
N LYS A 20 -2.39 10.81 15.48
CA LYS A 20 -2.26 11.41 16.81
C LYS A 20 -3.54 11.26 17.64
N SER A 21 -4.71 11.42 17.03
CA SER A 21 -6.00 11.36 17.72
C SER A 21 -6.28 10.00 18.37
N ILE A 22 -5.72 8.93 17.81
CA ILE A 22 -5.80 7.56 18.34
C ILE A 22 -4.54 7.15 19.12
N GLY A 23 -3.69 8.13 19.49
CA GLY A 23 -2.49 7.91 20.30
C GLY A 23 -1.36 7.19 19.56
N LEU A 24 -1.30 7.30 18.24
CA LEU A 24 -0.24 6.72 17.40
C LEU A 24 0.70 7.82 16.87
N ASN A 25 1.94 7.44 16.57
CA ASN A 25 2.89 8.28 15.85
C ASN A 25 3.19 7.67 14.48
N ALA A 26 2.73 8.33 13.42
CA ALA A 26 2.85 7.84 12.05
C ALA A 26 4.31 7.58 11.62
N ARG A 27 5.25 8.44 12.04
CA ARG A 27 6.67 8.31 11.69
C ARG A 27 7.32 7.12 12.39
N ASP A 28 7.02 6.94 13.67
CA ASP A 28 7.60 5.85 14.46
C ASP A 28 7.07 4.50 13.97
N ILE A 29 5.77 4.38 13.70
CA ILE A 29 5.17 3.18 13.11
C ILE A 29 5.77 2.88 11.73
N ALA A 30 5.95 3.90 10.88
CA ALA A 30 6.58 3.71 9.58
C ALA A 30 8.01 3.17 9.72
N LYS A 31 8.76 3.68 10.70
CA LYS A 31 10.16 3.30 10.96
C LYS A 31 10.29 1.91 11.59
N GLU A 32 9.37 1.52 12.46
CA GLU A 32 9.50 0.31 13.30
C GLU A 32 8.70 -0.88 12.80
N GLN A 33 7.53 -0.63 12.20
CA GLN A 33 6.60 -1.67 11.76
C GLN A 33 6.63 -1.81 10.23
N LEU A 34 6.27 -0.75 9.49
CA LEU A 34 6.19 -0.79 8.02
C LEU A 34 7.56 -1.07 7.37
N MET A 35 8.64 -0.54 7.94
CA MET A 35 10.01 -0.74 7.44
C MET A 35 10.36 -2.21 7.22
N LYS A 36 9.88 -3.12 8.09
CA LYS A 36 10.18 -4.56 7.98
C LYS A 36 9.61 -5.15 6.69
N GLU A 37 8.36 -4.81 6.40
CA GLU A 37 7.68 -5.30 5.20
C GLU A 37 8.19 -4.61 3.95
N LEU A 38 8.57 -3.33 4.03
CA LEU A 38 9.20 -2.62 2.92
C LEU A 38 10.56 -3.18 2.53
N LEU A 39 11.38 -3.60 3.50
CA LEU A 39 12.66 -4.26 3.20
C LEU A 39 12.42 -5.62 2.53
N ARG A 40 11.47 -6.41 3.04
CA ARG A 40 11.10 -7.69 2.41
C ARG A 40 10.52 -7.50 1.00
N PHE A 41 9.74 -6.45 0.80
CA PHE A 41 9.20 -6.07 -0.51
C PHE A 41 10.34 -5.64 -1.47
N LYS A 42 11.26 -4.80 -1.02
CA LYS A 42 12.44 -4.38 -1.79
C LYS A 42 13.27 -5.57 -2.24
N GLU A 43 13.59 -6.49 -1.32
CA GLU A 43 14.30 -7.74 -1.66
C GLU A 43 13.53 -8.57 -2.70
N GLY A 44 12.20 -8.66 -2.57
CA GLY A 44 11.36 -9.36 -3.53
C GLY A 44 11.43 -8.77 -4.95
N ILE A 45 11.52 -7.44 -5.08
CA ILE A 45 11.74 -6.77 -6.37
C ILE A 45 13.14 -7.11 -6.92
N GLU A 46 14.18 -6.93 -6.10
CA GLU A 46 15.57 -7.12 -6.50
C GLU A 46 15.85 -8.56 -6.95
N GLU A 47 15.27 -9.54 -6.27
CA GLU A 47 15.37 -10.97 -6.59
C GLU A 47 14.39 -11.42 -7.69
N LYS A 48 13.51 -10.53 -8.17
CA LYS A 48 12.40 -10.88 -9.08
C LYS A 48 11.51 -12.02 -8.55
N ASN A 49 11.30 -12.02 -7.23
CA ASN A 49 10.55 -13.04 -6.52
C ASN A 49 9.07 -12.66 -6.41
N HIS A 50 8.31 -12.96 -7.47
CA HIS A 50 6.88 -12.68 -7.56
C HIS A 50 6.08 -13.26 -6.38
N HIS A 51 6.39 -14.50 -5.96
CA HIS A 51 5.71 -15.14 -4.84
C HIS A 51 5.88 -14.36 -3.53
N ARG A 52 7.09 -13.86 -3.26
CA ARG A 52 7.35 -13.02 -2.08
C ARG A 52 6.50 -11.75 -2.12
N ILE A 53 6.41 -11.07 -3.26
CA ILE A 53 5.61 -9.86 -3.41
C ILE A 53 4.11 -10.14 -3.24
N VAL A 54 3.58 -11.18 -3.90
CA VAL A 54 2.18 -11.59 -3.77
C VAL A 54 1.84 -11.95 -2.32
N SER A 55 2.74 -12.65 -1.62
CA SER A 55 2.53 -13.05 -0.22
C SER A 55 2.44 -11.88 0.77
N LEU A 56 2.88 -10.69 0.36
CA LEU A 56 2.73 -9.46 1.15
C LEU A 56 1.38 -8.78 0.94
N SER A 57 0.56 -9.24 0.01
CA SER A 57 -0.71 -8.58 -0.31
C SER A 57 -1.85 -9.06 0.59
N THR A 58 -2.80 -8.16 0.90
CA THR A 58 -3.96 -8.50 1.70
C THR A 58 -4.87 -9.47 0.94
N PRO A 59 -5.69 -10.28 1.64
CA PRO A 59 -6.72 -11.09 1.00
C PRO A 59 -7.73 -10.28 0.18
N ARG A 60 -7.80 -8.95 0.35
CA ARG A 60 -8.68 -8.09 -0.45
C ARG A 60 -8.26 -8.04 -1.91
N VAL A 61 -6.95 -8.04 -2.20
CA VAL A 61 -6.46 -8.06 -3.58
C VAL A 61 -6.96 -9.30 -4.32
N SER A 62 -6.89 -10.48 -3.70
CA SER A 62 -7.42 -11.70 -4.32
C SER A 62 -8.94 -11.71 -4.42
N GLN A 63 -9.67 -11.06 -3.51
CA GLN A 63 -11.12 -10.86 -3.62
C GLN A 63 -11.49 -9.92 -4.78
N SER A 64 -10.74 -8.83 -4.99
CA SER A 64 -10.96 -7.91 -6.11
C SER A 64 -10.73 -8.61 -7.44
N ILE A 65 -9.65 -9.39 -7.55
CA ILE A 65 -9.37 -10.24 -8.72
C ILE A 65 -10.50 -11.26 -8.90
N GLN A 66 -10.92 -11.94 -7.83
CA GLN A 66 -12.01 -12.90 -7.87
C GLN A 66 -13.28 -12.28 -8.45
N ARG A 67 -13.68 -11.09 -7.98
CA ARG A 67 -14.86 -10.37 -8.43
C ARG A 67 -14.71 -9.91 -9.88
N ALA A 68 -13.60 -9.27 -10.23
CA ALA A 68 -13.36 -8.69 -11.55
C ALA A 68 -13.32 -9.75 -12.65
N TYR A 69 -12.80 -10.94 -12.35
CA TYR A 69 -12.60 -12.02 -13.32
C TYR A 69 -13.52 -13.23 -13.10
N ASN A 70 -14.52 -13.12 -12.21
CA ASN A 70 -15.51 -14.14 -11.88
C ASN A 70 -14.88 -15.52 -11.55
N ILE A 71 -13.86 -15.51 -10.69
CA ILE A 71 -13.15 -16.72 -10.26
C ILE A 71 -13.93 -17.40 -9.11
N PRO A 72 -13.96 -18.74 -9.01
CA PRO A 72 -14.81 -19.44 -8.05
C PRO A 72 -14.56 -19.08 -6.58
N SER A 73 -13.32 -18.78 -6.20
CA SER A 73 -12.96 -18.38 -4.85
C SER A 73 -11.77 -17.43 -4.81
N LYS A 74 -11.61 -16.71 -3.70
CA LYS A 74 -10.42 -15.88 -3.44
C LYS A 74 -9.11 -16.69 -3.37
N TYR A 75 -9.20 -17.98 -3.05
CA TYR A 75 -8.04 -18.88 -2.99
C TYR A 75 -7.61 -19.26 -4.41
N ASP A 76 -8.57 -19.63 -5.27
CA ASP A 76 -8.30 -19.88 -6.70
C ASP A 76 -7.76 -18.61 -7.38
N ALA A 77 -8.29 -17.44 -6.99
CA ALA A 77 -7.80 -16.15 -7.48
C ALA A 77 -6.35 -15.88 -7.05
N MET A 78 -5.99 -16.21 -5.80
CA MET A 78 -4.62 -16.09 -5.31
C MET A 78 -3.67 -17.04 -6.06
N ASP A 79 -4.02 -18.31 -6.18
CA ASP A 79 -3.21 -19.31 -6.89
C ASP A 79 -2.99 -18.92 -8.36
N ALA A 80 -4.06 -18.47 -9.01
CA ALA A 80 -4.00 -18.08 -10.40
C ALA A 80 -3.27 -16.73 -10.58
N TRP A 81 -3.30 -15.83 -9.59
CA TRP A 81 -2.46 -14.63 -9.57
C TRP A 81 -0.98 -14.98 -9.45
N VAL A 82 -0.58 -15.87 -8.54
CA VAL A 82 0.82 -16.33 -8.44
C VAL A 82 1.29 -16.95 -9.77
N LYS A 83 0.48 -17.82 -10.38
CA LYS A 83 0.79 -18.44 -11.69
C LYS A 83 0.75 -17.45 -12.85
N SER A 84 0.11 -16.31 -12.68
CA SER A 84 -0.05 -15.30 -13.74
C SER A 84 1.30 -14.71 -14.14
N PHE A 85 2.22 -14.57 -13.17
CA PHE A 85 3.59 -14.13 -13.41
C PHE A 85 4.44 -15.11 -14.20
N GLU A 86 4.18 -16.42 -14.10
CA GLU A 86 4.86 -17.43 -14.92
C GLU A 86 4.41 -17.38 -16.38
N LYS A 87 3.18 -16.91 -16.63
CA LYS A 87 2.52 -16.96 -17.95
C LYS A 87 2.42 -15.59 -18.62
N GLY A 88 2.89 -14.52 -17.98
CA GLY A 88 2.82 -13.14 -18.49
C GLY A 88 1.38 -12.60 -18.61
N LYS A 89 0.40 -13.20 -17.92
CA LYS A 89 -0.97 -12.68 -17.87
C LYS A 89 -1.11 -11.86 -16.60
N VAL A 90 -1.26 -10.54 -16.71
CA VAL A 90 -1.33 -9.66 -15.54
C VAL A 90 -2.78 -9.37 -15.16
N TRP A 91 -3.13 -9.72 -13.93
CA TRP A 91 -4.42 -9.36 -13.31
C TRP A 91 -4.29 -8.14 -12.42
N CYS A 92 -3.09 -7.97 -11.86
CA CYS A 92 -2.55 -6.71 -11.41
C CYS A 92 -1.20 -6.50 -12.11
N ASP A 93 -0.83 -5.25 -12.41
CA ASP A 93 0.39 -4.88 -13.16
C ASP A 93 1.66 -4.89 -12.27
N TYR A 94 1.76 -5.85 -11.36
CA TYR A 94 2.93 -6.01 -10.49
C TYR A 94 4.20 -6.31 -11.30
N ASP A 95 4.08 -6.75 -12.56
CA ASP A 95 5.20 -6.92 -13.47
C ASP A 95 5.99 -5.61 -13.70
N LEU A 96 5.32 -4.45 -13.62
CA LEU A 96 5.94 -3.12 -13.69
C LEU A 96 7.00 -2.92 -12.60
N LEU A 97 6.78 -3.50 -11.42
CA LEU A 97 7.71 -3.42 -10.28
C LEU A 97 9.05 -4.10 -10.57
N PHE A 98 9.10 -5.07 -11.49
CA PHE A 98 10.32 -5.80 -11.86
C PHE A 98 10.97 -5.29 -13.15
N LYS A 99 10.23 -4.52 -13.94
CA LYS A 99 10.73 -3.88 -15.17
C LYS A 99 11.48 -2.60 -14.87
N ASP A 100 10.96 -1.80 -13.94
CA ASP A 100 11.54 -0.53 -13.56
C ASP A 100 12.61 -0.70 -12.47
N LYS A 101 13.71 0.05 -12.59
CA LYS A 101 14.70 0.12 -11.51
C LYS A 101 14.24 1.10 -10.45
N ILE A 102 13.76 0.57 -9.33
CA ILE A 102 13.31 1.38 -8.18
C ILE A 102 14.51 1.78 -7.32
N VAL A 103 14.70 3.08 -7.12
CA VAL A 103 15.84 3.66 -6.38
C VAL A 103 15.45 4.28 -5.04
N SER A 104 14.17 4.58 -4.83
CA SER A 104 13.69 5.09 -3.55
C SER A 104 12.24 4.70 -3.27
N TYR A 105 11.91 4.57 -1.99
CA TYR A 105 10.58 4.32 -1.46
C TYR A 105 10.22 5.49 -0.54
N GLU A 106 9.23 6.29 -0.92
CA GLU A 106 8.83 7.48 -0.18
C GLU A 106 7.48 7.21 0.50
N ILE A 107 7.46 7.28 1.83
CA ILE A 107 6.35 6.86 2.68
C ILE A 107 5.56 8.09 3.11
N GLU A 108 4.25 8.08 2.88
CA GLU A 108 3.32 9.13 3.29
C GLU A 108 2.20 8.51 4.15
N PRO A 109 1.89 9.08 5.33
CA PRO A 109 0.73 8.63 6.11
C PRO A 109 -0.56 8.94 5.35
N MET A 110 -1.51 8.01 5.36
CA MET A 110 -2.75 8.12 4.57
C MET A 110 -3.98 8.24 5.46
N GLU A 111 -4.22 7.27 6.33
CA GLU A 111 -5.33 7.30 7.28
C GLU A 111 -5.01 6.45 8.50
N ALA A 112 -5.68 6.78 9.61
CA ALA A 112 -5.72 5.93 10.79
C ALA A 112 -7.06 6.06 11.50
N ASP A 113 -7.59 4.92 11.95
CA ASP A 113 -8.84 4.84 12.68
C ASP A 113 -8.73 3.84 13.83
N GLN A 114 -9.77 3.81 14.67
CA GLN A 114 -9.89 2.81 15.71
C GLN A 114 -11.33 2.34 15.84
N ASP A 115 -11.48 1.05 16.08
CA ASP A 115 -12.74 0.39 16.43
C ASP A 115 -12.75 0.13 17.94
N VAL A 116 -13.56 0.92 18.66
CA VAL A 116 -13.69 0.85 20.11
C VAL A 116 -14.72 -0.20 20.48
N LEU A 117 -14.27 -1.19 21.25
CA LEU A 117 -15.09 -2.30 21.72
C LEU A 117 -15.88 -1.92 22.95
N SER A 118 -16.85 -2.77 23.30
CA SER A 118 -17.74 -2.55 24.45
C SER A 118 -17.03 -2.45 25.81
N ASP A 119 -15.81 -2.99 25.92
CA ASP A 119 -14.97 -2.93 27.13
C ASP A 119 -14.06 -1.68 27.17
N GLY A 120 -14.18 -0.77 26.19
CA GLY A 120 -13.37 0.44 26.06
C GLY A 120 -11.98 0.20 25.45
N SER A 121 -11.61 -1.04 25.15
CA SER A 121 -10.41 -1.35 24.38
C SER A 121 -10.64 -1.10 22.89
N ALA A 122 -9.57 -0.91 22.11
CA ALA A 122 -9.71 -0.60 20.69
C ALA A 122 -8.73 -1.36 19.83
N ASN A 123 -9.21 -1.87 18.69
CA ASN A 123 -8.34 -2.24 17.58
C ASN A 123 -8.10 -0.99 16.73
N LYS A 124 -6.90 -0.85 16.17
CA LYS A 124 -6.54 0.28 15.32
C LYS A 124 -6.15 -0.24 13.95
N ARG A 125 -6.62 0.45 12.92
CA ARG A 125 -6.23 0.23 11.53
C ARG A 125 -5.59 1.51 11.01
N MET A 126 -4.59 1.35 10.17
CA MET A 126 -3.86 2.48 9.61
C MET A 126 -3.29 2.11 8.26
N SER A 127 -3.07 3.11 7.43
CA SER A 127 -2.46 2.91 6.13
C SER A 127 -1.44 3.99 5.78
N TYR A 128 -0.53 3.60 4.91
CA TYR A 128 0.50 4.45 4.33
C TYR A 128 0.49 4.28 2.82
N ARG A 129 0.71 5.38 2.11
CA ARG A 129 1.14 5.32 0.72
C ARG A 129 2.64 5.19 0.65
N VAL A 130 3.10 4.37 -0.28
CA VAL A 130 4.50 4.18 -0.58
C VAL A 130 4.68 4.43 -2.06
N TYR A 131 5.32 5.55 -2.38
CA TYR A 131 5.67 5.95 -3.73
C TYR A 131 7.03 5.34 -4.09
N LEU A 132 7.09 4.64 -5.21
CA LEU A 132 8.31 3.99 -5.70
C LEU A 132 8.93 4.88 -6.78
N ARG A 133 10.06 5.49 -6.45
CA ARG A 133 10.83 6.34 -7.37
C ARG A 133 11.64 5.46 -8.32
N LYS A 134 11.43 5.65 -9.61
CA LYS A 134 12.22 5.02 -10.66
C LYS A 134 13.56 5.75 -10.87
N GLU A 135 14.58 5.04 -11.31
CA GLU A 135 15.84 5.65 -11.72
C GLU A 135 15.58 6.71 -12.80
N GLY A 136 16.23 7.88 -12.66
CA GLY A 136 16.05 9.02 -13.57
C GLY A 136 14.81 9.88 -13.29
N GLN A 137 13.89 9.45 -12.41
CA GLN A 137 12.72 10.24 -12.04
C GLN A 137 13.08 11.35 -11.06
N THR A 138 12.85 12.60 -11.48
CA THR A 138 13.09 13.81 -10.68
C THR A 138 11.78 14.46 -10.24
N GLY A 139 11.84 15.40 -9.31
CA GLY A 139 10.66 16.11 -8.81
C GLY A 139 9.80 15.31 -7.81
N LYS A 140 8.64 15.88 -7.49
CA LYS A 140 7.65 15.31 -6.56
C LYS A 140 6.98 14.08 -7.19
N LEU A 141 6.89 13.00 -6.41
CA LEU A 141 6.14 11.81 -6.83
C LEU A 141 4.64 12.08 -6.66
N THR A 142 3.86 11.64 -7.64
CA THR A 142 2.40 11.70 -7.66
C THR A 142 1.88 10.33 -8.06
N LEU A 143 0.58 10.08 -7.89
CA LEU A 143 -0.03 8.84 -8.39
C LEU A 143 0.18 8.65 -9.89
N GLU A 144 0.07 9.73 -10.66
CA GLU A 144 0.12 9.67 -12.13
C GLU A 144 1.52 9.33 -12.66
N ASN A 145 2.56 9.70 -11.91
CA ASN A 145 3.93 9.62 -12.39
C ASN A 145 4.77 8.52 -11.71
N SER A 146 4.23 7.84 -10.69
CA SER A 146 4.96 6.84 -9.91
C SER A 146 4.12 5.61 -9.60
N HIS A 147 4.81 4.50 -9.30
CA HIS A 147 4.12 3.32 -8.78
C HIS A 147 3.79 3.56 -7.31
N VAL A 148 2.51 3.44 -6.95
CA VAL A 148 2.04 3.73 -5.59
C VAL A 148 1.34 2.53 -4.99
N LEU A 149 1.91 2.05 -3.88
CA LEU A 149 1.33 0.97 -3.09
C LEU A 149 0.70 1.56 -1.83
N VAL A 150 -0.45 1.01 -1.44
CA VAL A 150 -1.05 1.27 -0.13
C VAL A 150 -0.69 0.10 0.76
N PHE A 151 0.01 0.38 1.86
CA PHE A 151 0.27 -0.59 2.91
C PHE A 151 -0.68 -0.35 4.07
N GLU A 152 -1.39 -1.38 4.48
CA GLU A 152 -2.28 -1.38 5.62
C GLU A 152 -1.67 -2.16 6.78
N GLY A 153 -1.79 -1.61 7.98
CA GLY A 153 -1.38 -2.27 9.22
C GLY A 153 -2.53 -2.36 10.22
N HIS A 154 -2.38 -3.26 11.17
CA HIS A 154 -3.34 -3.49 12.26
C HIS A 154 -2.62 -3.59 13.61
N HIS A 155 -3.16 -2.87 14.60
CA HIS A 155 -2.73 -2.93 15.99
C HIS A 155 -3.91 -3.38 16.85
N LEU A 156 -3.79 -4.56 17.45
CA LEU A 156 -4.86 -5.18 18.21
C LEU A 156 -4.97 -4.58 19.61
N ARG A 157 -6.17 -4.65 20.18
CA ARG A 157 -6.49 -4.19 21.54
C ARG A 157 -5.56 -4.71 22.65
N ASN A 158 -4.96 -5.87 22.45
CA ASN A 158 -4.03 -6.50 23.39
C ASN A 158 -2.57 -6.02 23.21
N GLY A 159 -2.35 -4.97 22.43
CA GLY A 159 -1.04 -4.39 22.16
C GLY A 159 -0.24 -5.08 21.06
N VAL A 160 -0.80 -6.10 20.39
CA VAL A 160 -0.10 -6.88 19.35
C VAL A 160 -0.19 -6.21 17.98
N TRP A 161 0.96 -6.07 17.32
CA TRP A 161 1.04 -5.70 15.90
C TRP A 161 0.86 -6.93 15.02
N VAL A 162 -0.09 -6.88 14.09
CA VAL A 162 -0.32 -7.98 13.12
C VAL A 162 0.66 -7.90 11.94
N GLY A 163 1.28 -6.74 11.73
CA GLY A 163 2.18 -6.45 10.60
C GLY A 163 1.54 -5.50 9.60
N PHE A 164 2.24 -5.26 8.49
CA PHE A 164 1.74 -4.50 7.36
C PHE A 164 1.57 -5.42 6.14
N SER A 165 0.65 -5.06 5.25
CA SER A 165 0.41 -5.79 4.00
C SER A 165 -0.01 -4.83 2.90
N ILE A 166 0.28 -5.16 1.65
CA ILE A 166 -0.11 -4.38 0.48
C ILE A 166 -1.61 -4.55 0.28
N ASP A 167 -2.36 -3.49 0.53
CA ASP A 167 -3.81 -3.48 0.35
C ASP A 167 -4.21 -3.12 -1.08
N ALA A 168 -3.41 -2.27 -1.74
CA ALA A 168 -3.65 -1.88 -3.12
C ALA A 168 -2.36 -1.54 -3.86
N PHE A 169 -2.36 -1.82 -5.16
CA PHE A 169 -1.48 -1.16 -6.13
C PHE A 169 -2.33 -0.21 -6.95
N VAL A 170 -2.22 1.09 -6.63
CA VAL A 170 -3.09 2.14 -7.16
C VAL A 170 -3.03 2.15 -8.69
N ASN A 171 -4.20 2.17 -9.34
CA ASN A 171 -4.37 2.15 -10.80
C ASN A 171 -3.81 0.91 -11.54
N HIS A 172 -3.33 -0.08 -10.80
CA HIS A 172 -2.66 -1.27 -11.33
C HIS A 172 -3.27 -2.58 -10.82
N CYS A 173 -4.34 -2.52 -10.03
CA CYS A 173 -5.14 -3.66 -9.60
C CYS A 173 -6.64 -3.33 -9.72
N PRO A 174 -7.49 -4.34 -9.99
CA PRO A 174 -8.93 -4.20 -9.79
C PRO A 174 -9.25 -3.84 -8.34
N ILE A 175 -10.22 -2.96 -8.17
CA ILE A 175 -10.74 -2.50 -6.86
C ILE A 175 -12.02 -3.26 -6.49
N LEU A 176 -12.28 -3.36 -5.19
CA LEU A 176 -13.35 -4.17 -4.62
C LEU A 176 -14.70 -3.45 -4.67
N SER A 177 -14.77 -2.11 -4.64
CA SER A 177 -16.04 -1.37 -4.63
C SER A 177 -16.05 -0.01 -5.37
N PRO A 178 -17.25 0.49 -5.76
CA PRO A 178 -17.41 1.83 -6.32
C PRO A 178 -16.98 2.96 -5.37
N GLU A 179 -17.09 2.78 -4.06
CA GLU A 179 -16.60 3.73 -3.06
C GLU A 179 -15.07 3.82 -3.07
N GLU A 180 -14.39 2.69 -3.29
CA GLU A 180 -12.93 2.68 -3.48
C GLU A 180 -12.56 3.36 -4.81
N GLU A 181 -13.38 3.19 -5.85
CA GLU A 181 -13.21 3.91 -7.13
C GLU A 181 -13.40 5.41 -6.96
N GLN A 182 -14.43 5.81 -6.21
CA GLN A 182 -14.71 7.21 -5.93
C GLN A 182 -13.65 7.81 -5.03
N TYR A 183 -13.15 7.07 -4.03
CA TYR A 183 -12.04 7.51 -3.20
C TYR A 183 -10.79 7.75 -4.05
N LEU A 184 -10.45 6.85 -4.97
CA LEU A 184 -9.34 7.04 -5.91
C LEU A 184 -9.55 8.27 -6.81
N LYS A 185 -10.75 8.48 -7.36
CA LYS A 185 -11.09 9.64 -8.21
C LYS A 185 -11.08 10.97 -7.45
N ASP A 186 -11.74 11.03 -6.29
CA ASP A 186 -11.77 12.19 -5.42
C ASP A 186 -10.34 12.55 -4.98
N PHE A 187 -9.53 11.53 -4.74
CA PHE A 187 -8.12 11.70 -4.43
C PHE A 187 -7.31 12.25 -5.61
N GLU A 188 -7.41 11.67 -6.82
CA GLU A 188 -6.79 12.22 -8.04
C GLU A 188 -7.18 13.70 -8.24
N SER A 189 -8.43 14.06 -7.97
CA SER A 189 -8.92 15.44 -8.10
C SER A 189 -8.50 16.39 -6.98
N SER A 190 -8.21 15.88 -5.78
CA SER A 190 -7.83 16.67 -4.59
C SER A 190 -6.33 16.66 -4.30
N HIS A 191 -5.56 15.95 -5.12
CA HIS A 191 -4.11 15.98 -5.07
C HIS A 191 -3.63 17.35 -5.51
N PRO A 192 -2.75 18.02 -4.72
CA PRO A 192 -2.07 19.20 -5.20
C PRO A 192 -1.10 18.76 -6.30
N GLY A 193 -1.61 18.66 -7.52
CA GLY A 193 -0.87 18.87 -8.73
C GLY A 193 -0.36 20.30 -8.67
N GLN A 194 0.96 20.48 -8.82
CA GLN A 194 1.46 21.83 -9.06
C GLN A 194 0.86 22.32 -10.37
N GLY A 195 -0.07 23.25 -10.24
CA GLY A 195 -0.75 23.85 -11.38
C GLY A 195 -1.91 24.72 -10.96
N GLU A 196 -1.69 25.68 -10.05
CA GLU A 196 -2.36 26.98 -10.08
C GLU A 196 -1.65 27.98 -9.14
N GLN A 197 -0.91 28.89 -9.81
CA GLN A 197 -0.24 30.13 -9.39
C GLN A 197 1.08 30.05 -8.60
#